data_AF-A0A060BUN9-F1
#
_entry.id   AF-A0A060BUN9-F1
#
_cell.length_a   1.000
_cell.length_b   1.000
_cell.length_c   1.000
_cell.angle_alpha   90.00
_cell.angle_beta   90.00
_cell.angle_gamma   90.00
#
_symmetry.space_group_name_H-M   'P 1'
#
loop_
_entity.id
_entity.type
_entity.pdbx_description
1 polymer ?
#
loop_
_entity_poly.entity_id
_entity_poly.type
_entity_poly.pdbx_seq_one_letter_code
_entity_poly.pdbx_strand_id
1 'polypeptide(L)'
;WMGTKPSYEEEYTIDQPVGTPSPNKLGYTFPALFHIGSNGWVLLSETGVSSQYAGTRLGEGTKDGLYTIAFPEEGENGGAGDATIATGIPLLDLVENHHSR
;
A
#
# COMPACT_ATOMS: atom_id res chain seq x y z
N TRP A 1 -22.21 4.00 -1.13
CA TRP A 1 -23.59 4.48 -0.89
C TRP A 1 -23.52 5.60 0.15
N MET A 2 -24.34 6.67 0.08
CA MET A 2 -24.31 7.82 1.03
C MET A 2 -22.92 8.47 1.29
N GLY A 3 -22.05 8.56 0.29
CA GLY A 3 -20.75 9.25 0.43
C GLY A 3 -19.70 8.53 1.30
N THR A 4 -19.89 7.26 1.63
CA THR A 4 -18.99 6.49 2.52
C THR A 4 -17.79 5.84 1.82
N LYS A 5 -17.57 6.12 0.53
CA LYS A 5 -16.43 5.55 -0.21
C LYS A 5 -15.18 6.41 0.03
N PRO A 6 -14.00 5.80 0.18
CA PRO A 6 -13.71 4.36 0.06
C PRO A 6 -14.05 3.56 1.33
N SER A 7 -14.76 2.43 1.16
CA SER A 7 -15.22 1.54 2.25
C SER A 7 -14.61 0.14 2.21
N TYR A 8 -13.61 -0.11 1.36
CA TYR A 8 -13.02 -1.45 1.13
C TYR A 8 -14.02 -2.52 0.60
N GLU A 9 -15.14 -2.09 0.02
CA GLU A 9 -16.15 -2.94 -0.62
C GLU A 9 -15.98 -2.94 -2.14
N GLU A 10 -14.78 -3.28 -2.62
CA GLU A 10 -14.52 -3.45 -4.06
C GLU A 10 -14.46 -4.94 -4.40
N GLU A 11 -14.91 -5.31 -5.60
CA GLU A 11 -14.90 -6.72 -6.04
C GLU A 11 -13.47 -7.21 -6.25
N TYR A 12 -13.17 -8.42 -5.75
CA TYR A 12 -11.91 -9.08 -6.05
C TYR A 12 -11.88 -9.49 -7.53
N THR A 13 -10.81 -9.12 -8.23
CA THR A 13 -10.55 -9.68 -9.56
C THR A 13 -9.44 -10.73 -9.45
N ILE A 14 -9.76 -11.98 -9.76
CA ILE A 14 -8.87 -13.13 -9.62
C ILE A 14 -8.05 -13.31 -10.90
N ASP A 15 -6.77 -13.65 -10.77
CA ASP A 15 -5.84 -13.93 -11.88
C ASP A 15 -5.72 -12.82 -12.93
N GLN A 16 -5.82 -11.55 -12.51
CA GLN A 16 -5.51 -10.45 -13.42
C GLN A 16 -4.04 -10.46 -13.83
N PRO A 17 -3.72 -10.22 -15.11
CA PRO A 17 -2.36 -9.94 -15.52
C PRO A 17 -1.79 -8.75 -14.74
N VAL A 18 -0.56 -8.90 -14.28
CA VAL A 18 0.18 -7.83 -13.62
C VAL A 18 0.23 -6.56 -14.50
N GLY A 19 0.08 -5.40 -13.88
CA GLY A 19 0.04 -4.11 -14.58
C GLY A 19 -1.26 -3.81 -15.32
N THR A 20 -2.30 -4.62 -15.12
CA THR A 20 -3.67 -4.25 -15.49
C THR A 20 -4.08 -3.04 -14.65
N PRO A 21 -4.64 -1.97 -15.25
CA PRO A 21 -5.12 -0.84 -14.48
C PRO A 21 -6.28 -1.23 -13.56
N SER A 22 -6.29 -0.70 -12.33
CA SER A 22 -7.40 -0.95 -11.40
C SER A 22 -8.72 -0.37 -11.91
N PRO A 23 -9.89 -0.88 -11.48
CA PRO A 23 -11.20 -0.41 -11.94
C PRO A 23 -11.45 1.08 -11.71
N ASN A 24 -10.94 1.63 -10.60
CA ASN A 24 -11.07 3.03 -10.22
C ASN A 24 -9.82 3.87 -10.57
N LYS A 25 -8.77 3.25 -11.13
CA LYS A 25 -7.48 3.86 -11.46
C LYS A 25 -6.73 4.47 -10.27
N LEU A 26 -7.00 3.97 -9.07
CA LEU A 26 -6.35 4.39 -7.83
C LEU A 26 -5.44 3.29 -7.25
N GLY A 27 -5.33 2.15 -7.92
CA GLY A 27 -4.59 0.98 -7.49
C GLY A 27 -5.44 0.00 -6.70
N TYR A 28 -4.84 -0.67 -5.71
CA TYR A 28 -5.43 -1.82 -5.02
C TYR A 28 -5.28 -1.68 -3.49
N THR A 29 -6.38 -1.86 -2.77
CA THR A 29 -6.37 -1.88 -1.30
C THR A 29 -5.80 -3.20 -0.78
N PHE A 30 -5.12 -3.14 0.37
CA PHE A 30 -4.64 -4.36 1.04
C PHE A 30 -5.79 -5.20 1.63
N PRO A 31 -5.59 -6.53 1.81
CA PRO A 31 -4.41 -7.30 1.40
C PRO A 31 -4.43 -7.68 -0.09
N ALA A 32 -3.26 -7.72 -0.72
CA ALA A 32 -3.09 -8.07 -2.14
C ALA A 32 -2.35 -9.40 -2.30
N LEU A 33 -2.96 -10.35 -3.01
CA LEU A 33 -2.42 -11.70 -3.24
C LEU A 33 -1.85 -11.81 -4.66
N PHE A 34 -0.61 -12.29 -4.76
CA PHE A 34 0.10 -12.49 -6.02
C PHE A 34 0.47 -13.95 -6.20
N HIS A 35 0.25 -14.47 -7.41
CA HIS A 35 0.71 -15.79 -7.84
C HIS A 35 1.98 -15.66 -8.67
N ILE A 36 3.08 -16.26 -8.23
CA ILE A 36 4.41 -16.11 -8.88
C ILE A 36 4.72 -17.36 -9.72
N GLY A 37 3.97 -17.56 -10.81
CA GLY A 37 4.15 -18.72 -11.69
C GLY A 37 4.09 -20.03 -10.89
N SER A 38 5.14 -20.86 -10.99
CA SER A 38 5.26 -22.09 -10.19
C SER A 38 5.96 -21.92 -8.84
N ASN A 39 6.37 -20.70 -8.48
CA ASN A 39 7.17 -20.39 -7.30
C ASN A 39 6.30 -20.09 -6.06
N GLY A 40 4.98 -20.26 -6.17
CA GLY A 40 4.04 -20.11 -5.06
C GLY A 40 3.37 -18.74 -5.01
N TRP A 41 3.01 -18.32 -3.79
CA TRP A 41 2.13 -17.18 -3.55
C TRP A 41 2.77 -16.17 -2.60
N VAL A 42 2.48 -14.90 -2.83
CA VAL A 42 2.88 -13.78 -1.97
C VAL A 42 1.62 -13.03 -1.54
N LEU A 43 1.42 -12.87 -0.23
CA LEU A 43 0.37 -12.01 0.32
C LEU A 43 1.03 -10.76 0.90
N LEU A 44 0.71 -9.60 0.33
CA LEU A 44 1.21 -8.31 0.79
C LEU A 44 0.10 -7.56 1.54
N SER A 45 0.43 -7.04 2.72
CA SER A 45 -0.48 -6.26 3.57
C SER A 45 0.33 -5.25 4.38
N GLU A 46 -0.36 -4.31 5.01
CA GLU A 46 0.19 -3.46 6.07
C GLU A 46 -0.31 -3.90 7.46
N THR A 47 0.41 -3.53 8.51
CA THR A 47 0.03 -3.73 9.92
C THR A 47 0.65 -2.64 10.80
N GLY A 48 0.14 -2.45 12.02
CA GLY A 48 0.63 -1.43 12.95
C GLY A 48 0.21 0.01 12.60
N VAL A 49 -0.78 0.17 11.71
CA VAL A 49 -1.37 1.48 11.39
C VAL A 49 -2.14 1.99 12.60
N SER A 50 -1.78 3.18 13.08
CA SER A 50 -2.41 3.89 14.19
C SER A 50 -2.67 5.34 13.80
N SER A 51 -3.20 6.19 14.69
CA SER A 51 -3.38 7.63 14.40
C SER A 51 -2.09 8.39 14.06
N GLN A 52 -0.92 7.75 14.20
CA GLN A 52 0.39 8.32 13.87
C GLN A 52 0.77 8.14 12.40
N TYR A 53 -0.01 7.38 11.61
CA TYR A 53 0.27 7.15 10.19
C TYR A 53 -1.03 6.90 9.40
N ALA A 54 -1.05 7.28 8.13
CA ALA A 54 -2.19 7.02 7.25
C ALA A 54 -2.18 5.55 6.82
N GLY A 55 -3.37 4.94 6.72
CA GLY A 55 -3.51 3.68 6.01
C GLY A 55 -3.10 3.86 4.55
N THR A 56 -2.43 2.87 3.98
CA THR A 56 -1.89 2.95 2.62
C THR A 56 -2.48 1.88 1.72
N ARG A 57 -2.25 2.03 0.42
CA ARG A 57 -2.67 1.06 -0.59
C ARG A 57 -1.55 0.83 -1.61
N LEU A 58 -1.69 -0.17 -2.45
CA LEU A 58 -0.84 -0.29 -3.64
C LEU A 58 -1.34 0.70 -4.69
N GLY A 59 -0.43 1.46 -5.29
CA GLY A 59 -0.70 2.23 -6.49
C GLY A 59 -0.87 1.34 -7.72
N GLU A 60 -1.06 1.96 -8.88
CA GLU A 60 -1.13 1.25 -10.16
C GLU A 60 0.15 0.46 -10.44
N GLY A 61 -0.01 -0.77 -10.91
CA GLY A 61 1.10 -1.61 -11.31
C GLY A 61 1.67 -1.22 -12.67
N THR A 62 2.98 -1.26 -12.82
CA THR A 62 3.60 -1.21 -14.16
C THR A 62 3.46 -2.57 -14.85
N LYS A 63 3.62 -2.59 -16.18
CA LYS A 63 3.64 -3.86 -16.96
C LYS A 63 4.77 -4.80 -16.53
N ASP A 64 5.82 -4.27 -15.92
CA ASP A 64 6.96 -5.02 -15.41
C ASP A 64 6.75 -5.53 -13.97
N GLY A 65 5.59 -5.23 -13.37
CA GLY A 65 5.20 -5.70 -12.04
C GLY A 65 5.71 -4.87 -10.87
N LEU A 66 6.07 -3.61 -11.11
CA LEU A 66 6.37 -2.68 -10.03
C LEU A 66 5.07 -2.06 -9.51
N TYR A 67 4.82 -2.21 -8.20
CA TYR A 67 3.76 -1.52 -7.46
C TYR A 67 4.40 -0.61 -6.42
N THR A 68 3.85 0.58 -6.23
CA THR A 68 4.32 1.56 -5.24
C THR A 68 3.32 1.69 -4.10
N ILE A 69 3.78 2.16 -2.93
CA ILE A 69 2.86 2.52 -1.84
C ILE A 69 2.25 3.89 -2.17
N ALA A 70 0.92 3.94 -2.18
CA ALA A 70 0.14 5.15 -2.37
C ALA A 70 -0.59 5.53 -1.07
N PHE A 71 -0.56 6.82 -0.75
CA PHE A 71 -1.35 7.39 0.34
C PHE A 71 -2.81 7.64 -0.08
N PRO A 72 -3.74 7.88 0.87
CA PRO A 72 -5.13 8.21 0.56
C PRO A 72 -5.25 9.40 -0.40
N GLU A 73 -6.32 9.46 -1.19
CA GLU A 73 -6.61 10.66 -1.99
C GLU A 73 -7.09 11.81 -1.08
N GLU A 74 -6.81 13.08 -1.46
CA GLU A 74 -7.22 14.27 -0.69
C GLU A 74 -8.73 14.36 -0.43
N GLY A 75 -9.56 13.73 -1.26
CA GLY A 75 -11.02 13.71 -1.08
C GLY A 75 -11.53 12.64 -0.10
N GLU A 76 -10.68 11.70 0.32
CA GLU A 76 -11.06 10.66 1.29
C GLU A 76 -11.38 11.27 2.66
N ASN A 77 -12.20 10.58 3.47
CA ASN A 77 -12.72 11.10 4.75
C ASN A 77 -13.42 12.47 4.63
N GLY A 78 -13.98 12.80 3.46
CA GLY A 78 -14.62 14.09 3.19
C GLY A 78 -13.64 15.27 3.17
N GLY A 79 -12.34 15.03 2.90
CA GLY A 79 -11.29 16.04 2.92
C GLY A 79 -10.81 16.41 4.32
N ALA A 80 -11.16 15.62 5.34
CA ALA A 80 -10.73 15.84 6.70
C ALA A 80 -9.45 15.05 7.02
N GLY A 81 -8.39 15.78 7.40
CA GLY A 81 -7.06 15.23 7.68
C GLY A 81 -6.13 15.30 6.47
N ASP A 82 -4.82 15.23 6.71
CA ASP A 82 -3.84 15.25 5.63
C ASP A 82 -3.82 13.90 4.90
N ALA A 83 -3.85 13.94 3.58
CA ALA A 83 -3.67 12.78 2.69
C ALA A 83 -2.19 12.34 2.57
N THR A 84 -1.31 12.89 3.39
CA THR A 84 0.11 12.55 3.45
C THR A 84 0.57 12.55 4.90
N ILE A 85 1.61 11.80 5.21
CA ILE A 85 2.21 11.80 6.55
C ILE A 85 3.62 12.38 6.47
N ALA A 86 3.88 13.40 7.28
CA ALA A 86 5.23 13.83 7.60
C ALA A 86 5.68 13.14 8.89
N THR A 87 6.59 12.18 8.79
CA THR A 87 7.32 11.67 9.96
C THR A 87 8.76 12.16 9.90
N GLY A 88 9.30 12.61 11.02
CA GLY A 88 10.75 12.82 11.14
C GLY A 88 11.42 11.44 11.15
N ILE A 89 12.35 11.19 10.23
CA ILE A 89 13.15 9.97 10.22
C ILE A 89 13.91 9.91 11.56
N PRO A 90 13.71 8.89 12.42
CA PRO A 90 14.63 8.67 13.52
C PRO A 90 15.97 8.27 12.90
N LEU A 91 16.97 9.13 13.05
CA LEU A 91 18.36 8.82 12.69
C LEU A 91 18.83 7.67 13.59
N LEU A 92 18.85 6.45 13.07
CA LEU A 92 19.46 5.32 13.75
C LEU A 92 20.92 5.22 13.28
N ASP A 93 21.83 5.90 13.97
CA ASP A 93 23.27 5.64 13.84
C ASP A 93 23.55 4.26 14.46
N LEU A 94 23.53 3.21 13.64
CA LEU A 94 24.15 1.94 14.01
C LEU A 94 25.67 2.13 13.93
N VAL A 95 26.27 2.56 15.04
CA VAL A 95 27.71 2.38 15.26
C VAL A 95 27.96 0.88 15.42
N GLU A 96 28.41 0.27 14.34
CA GLU A 96 28.91 -1.09 14.30
C GLU A 96 30.20 -1.16 15.13
N ASN A 97 30.11 -1.63 16.37
CA ASN A 97 31.28 -1.91 17.20
C ASN A 97 31.92 -3.23 16.71
N HIS A 98 32.67 -3.15 15.61
CA HIS A 98 33.64 -4.16 15.22
C HIS A 98 34.92 -3.94 16.02
N HIS A 99 35.07 -4.65 17.13
CA HIS A 99 36.40 -5.03 17.62
C HIS A 99 36.46 -6.52 17.89
N SER A 100 37.01 -7.22 16.88
CA SER A 100 37.73 -8.47 17.05
C SER A 100 39.04 -8.20 17.77
N ARG A 101 39.20 -8.77 18.98
CA ARG A 101 40.34 -9.56 19.47
C ARG A 101 40.22 -9.82 20.97
#